data_AF-A0A661QZW7-F1
#
_entry.id   AF-A0A661QZW7-F1
#
_cell.length_a   1.000
_cell.length_b   1.000
_cell.length_c   1.000
_cell.angle_alpha   90.00
_cell.angle_beta   90.00
_cell.angle_gamma   90.00
#
_symmetry.space_group_name_H-M   'P 1'
#
loop_
_entity.id
_entity.type
_entity.pdbx_description
1 polymer ?
#
loop_
_entity_poly.entity_id
_entity_poly.type
_entity_poly.pdbx_seq_one_letter_code
_entity_poly.pdbx_strand_id
1 'polypeptide(L)' 'MPDRPFRLGTTSFIYPDHLLPNVRQIGPFFDEIELLVFESQSKGVLPSRADIRELGQLSEDLGL' A
#
# COMPACT_ATOMS: atom_id res chain seq x y z
N MET A 1 4.28 15.90 6.42
CA MET A 1 5.58 16.48 6.84
C MET A 1 5.90 17.63 5.88
N PRO A 2 6.40 18.80 6.34
CA PRO A 2 6.58 20.00 5.52
C PRO A 2 7.65 19.83 4.42
N ASP A 3 7.54 20.65 3.37
CA ASP A 3 8.35 20.79 2.14
C ASP A 3 9.74 20.16 2.16
N ARG A 4 9.80 18.86 1.84
CA ARG A 4 11.04 18.21 1.42
C ARG A 4 11.17 18.25 -0.10
N PRO A 5 12.39 18.42 -0.65
CA PRO A 5 12.60 18.52 -2.09
C PRO A 5 12.47 17.18 -2.84
N PHE A 6 11.88 16.16 -2.19
CA PHE A 6 11.71 14.81 -2.71
C PHE A 6 10.48 14.15 -2.09
N ARG A 7 9.92 13.16 -2.80
CA ARG A 7 8.89 12.26 -2.30
C ARG A 7 9.53 11.06 -1.60
N LEU A 8 8.97 10.64 -0.47
CA LEU A 8 9.41 9.48 0.29
C LEU A 8 8.45 8.33 0.01
N GLY A 9 8.93 7.34 -0.73
CA GLY A 9 8.19 6.12 -1.06
C GLY A 9 8.64 4.92 -0.23
N THR A 10 7.78 3.90 -0.17
CA THR A 10 8.08 2.56 0.36
C THR A 10 7.38 1.49 -0.47
N THR A 11 7.67 0.21 -0.21
CA THR A 11 6.93 -0.91 -0.78
C THR A 11 5.90 -1.46 0.20
N SER A 12 4.91 -2.19 -0.30
CA SER A 12 3.79 -2.72 0.47
C SER A 12 4.08 -4.04 1.21
N PHE A 13 5.35 -4.42 1.39
CA PHE A 13 5.78 -5.70 1.96
C PHE A 13 6.78 -5.49 3.11
N ILE A 14 6.34 -4.73 4.12
CA ILE A 14 7.15 -4.36 5.30
C ILE A 14 6.73 -5.19 6.52
N TYR A 15 5.43 -5.29 6.77
CA TYR A 15 4.86 -6.14 7.81
C TYR A 15 4.56 -7.54 7.26
N PRO A 16 4.75 -8.61 8.06
CA PRO A 16 4.46 -9.98 7.67
C PRO A 16 2.94 -10.25 7.67
N ASP A 17 2.22 -9.52 6.83
CA ASP A 17 0.76 -9.52 6.71
C ASP A 17 0.35 -9.22 5.25
N HIS A 18 -0.94 -9.27 4.96
CA HIS A 18 -1.51 -8.97 3.66
C HIS A 18 -1.40 -7.47 3.29
N LEU A 19 -1.78 -7.16 2.05
CA LEU A 19 -1.56 -5.85 1.43
C LEU A 19 -2.28 -4.71 2.17
N LEU A 20 -3.55 -4.90 2.53
CA LEU A 20 -4.37 -3.88 3.20
C LEU A 20 -3.84 -3.50 4.59
N PRO A 21 -3.53 -4.45 5.50
CA PRO A 21 -2.87 -4.13 6.77
C PRO A 21 -1.55 -3.38 6.61
N ASN A 22 -0.75 -3.69 5.58
CA ASN A 22 0.49 -2.96 5.30
C ASN A 22 0.21 -1.49 4.96
N VAL A 23 -0.66 -1.23 3.97
CA VAL A 23 -0.99 0.13 3.53
C VAL A 23 -1.60 0.96 4.66
N ARG A 24 -2.49 0.38 5.45
CA ARG A 24 -3.11 1.07 6.61
C ARG A 24 -2.07 1.49 7.66
N GLN A 25 -1.05 0.67 7.90
CA GLN A 25 -0.02 0.95 8.90
C GLN A 25 1.01 1.96 8.40
N ILE A 26 1.48 1.84 7.16
CA ILE A 26 2.58 2.68 6.65
C ILE A 26 2.09 3.96 5.96
N GLY A 27 0.89 3.97 5.39
CA GLY A 27 0.34 5.07 4.61
C GLY A 27 0.40 6.46 5.25
N PRO A 28 0.15 6.61 6.57
CA PRO A 28 0.28 7.92 7.23
C PRO A 28 1.70 8.53 7.25
N PHE A 29 2.74 7.76 6.87
CA PHE A 29 4.15 8.16 7.01
C PHE A 29 4.88 8.41 5.69
N PHE A 30 4.33 7.96 4.55
CA PHE A 30 4.96 8.01 3.22
C PHE A 30 4.07 8.79 2.25
N ASP A 31 4.62 9.33 1.16
CA ASP A 31 3.78 9.92 0.10
C ASP A 31 3.36 8.91 -0.95
N GLU A 32 4.09 7.79 -1.06
CA GLU A 32 3.86 6.79 -2.08
C GLU A 32 4.09 5.40 -1.50
N ILE A 33 3.26 4.46 -1.93
CA ILE A 33 3.44 3.04 -1.65
C ILE A 33 3.41 2.27 -2.97
N GLU A 34 4.50 1.59 -3.28
CA GLU A 34 4.57 0.65 -4.39
C GLU A 34 3.96 -0.69 -3.96
N LEU A 35 2.90 -1.11 -4.64
CA LEU A 35 2.22 -2.38 -4.36
C LEU A 35 2.97 -3.54 -4.99
N LEU A 36 3.44 -4.47 -4.17
CA LEU A 36 4.05 -5.72 -4.63
C LEU A 36 3.01 -6.83 -4.69
N VAL A 37 2.81 -7.38 -5.89
CA VAL A 37 1.89 -8.50 -6.16
C VAL A 37 2.68 -9.69 -6.70
N PHE A 38 2.56 -10.84 -6.04
CA PHE A 38 3.30 -12.05 -6.39
C PHE A 38 2.40 -13.07 -7.07
N GLU A 39 2.48 -13.16 -8.39
CA GLU A 39 1.63 -14.06 -9.20
C GLU A 39 1.97 -15.55 -9.02
N SER A 40 3.20 -15.87 -8.61
CA SER A 40 3.66 -17.24 -8.40
C SER A 40 3.22 -17.86 -7.05
N GLN A 41 2.64 -17.05 -6.17
CA GLN A 41 2.15 -17.47 -4.86
C GLN A 41 0.71 -18.01 -4.96
N SER A 42 0.20 -18.59 -3.87
CA SER A 42 -1.16 -19.13 -3.83
C SER A 42 -2.21 -18.08 -4.22
N LYS A 43 -3.40 -18.52 -4.70
CA LYS A 43 -4.49 -17.62 -5.14
C LYS A 43 -4.89 -16.56 -4.11
N GLY A 44 -4.60 -16.76 -2.82
CA GLY A 44 -4.88 -15.79 -1.75
C GLY A 44 -3.91 -14.61 -1.67
N VAL A 45 -2.87 -14.57 -2.52
CA VAL A 45 -1.87 -13.49 -2.54
C VAL A 45 -2.20 -12.41 -3.58
N LEU A 46 -3.05 -12.72 -4.56
CA LEU A 46 -3.57 -11.71 -5.48
C LEU A 46 -4.67 -10.89 -4.78
N PRO A 47 -4.63 -9.55 -4.86
CA PRO A 47 -5.70 -8.73 -4.31
C PRO A 47 -7.01 -9.03 -5.03
N SER A 48 -8.07 -9.22 -4.26
CA SER A 48 -9.42 -9.34 -4.79
C SER A 48 -9.90 -7.99 -5.34
N ARG A 49 -11.01 -8.01 -6.09
CA ARG A 49 -11.66 -6.76 -6.54
C ARG A 49 -12.11 -5.90 -5.35
N ALA A 50 -12.40 -6.50 -4.20
CA ALA A 50 -12.74 -5.75 -2.99
C ALA A 50 -11.52 -5.05 -2.42
N ASP A 51 -10.39 -5.76 -2.34
CA ASP A 51 -9.12 -5.20 -1.86
C ASP A 51 -8.67 -4.04 -2.75
N ILE A 52 -8.78 -4.16 -4.07
CA ILE A 52 -8.45 -3.07 -5.02
C ILE A 52 -9.29 -1.82 -4.75
N ARG A 53 -10.59 -1.96 -4.47
CA ARG A 53 -11.46 -0.81 -4.15
C ARG A 53 -11.06 -0.17 -2.83
N GLU A 54 -10.76 -0.98 -1.82
CA GLU A 54 -10.35 -0.49 -0.51
C GLU A 54 -8.98 0.21 -0.57
N LEU A 55 -8.04 -0.30 -1.36
CA LEU A 55 -6.76 0.36 -1.63
C LEU A 55 -6.95 1.72 -2.32
N GLY A 56 -7.87 1.80 -3.28
CA GLY A 56 -8.24 3.07 -3.91
C GLY A 56 -8.78 4.09 -2.89
N GLN A 57 -9.71 3.66 -2.03
CA GLN A 57 -10.24 4.52 -0.98
C GLN A 57 -9.14 4.97 0.00
N LEU A 58 -8.23 4.07 0.38
CA LEU A 58 -7.11 4.41 1.26
C LEU A 58 -6.17 5.44 0.62
N SER A 59 -5.89 5.34 -0.68
CA SER A 59 -5.08 6.35 -1.39
C SER A 59 -5.74 7.73 -1.36
N GLU A 60 -7.05 7.80 -1.61
CA GLU A 60 -7.81 9.06 -1.50
C GLU A 60 -7.78 9.62 -0.07
N ASP A 61 -8.05 8.78 0.94
CA ASP A 61 -8.12 9.19 2.35
C ASP A 61 -6.76 9.68 2.89
N LEU A 62 -5.66 9.10 2.41
CA LEU A 62 -4.31 9.39 2.86
C LEU A 62 -3.55 10.40 1.99
N GLY A 63 -4.08 10.74 0.82
CA GLY A 63 -3.42 11.61 -0.15
C GLY A 63 -2.15 10.98 -0.76
N LEU A 64 -2.17 9.67 -0.98
CA LEU A 64 -1.11 8.89 -1.65
C LEU A 64 -1.24 8.95 -3.17
#